data_AF-A0A5D4SVF1-F1
#
_entry.id   AF-A0A5D4SVF1-F1
#
_cell.length_a   1.000
_cell.length_b   1.000
_cell.length_c   1.000
_cell.angle_alpha   90.00
_cell.angle_beta   90.00
_cell.angle_gamma   90.00
#
_symmetry.space_group_name_H-M   'P 1'
#
loop_
_entity.id
_entity.type
_entity.pdbx_description
1 polymer ?
#
loop_
_entity_poly.entity_id
_entity_poly.type
_entity_poly.pdbx_seq_one_letter_code
_entity_poly.pdbx_strand_id
1 'polypeptide(L)'
;MLGERLKRLRKKKGYSLSELSELAGVSKSYLSYLERNIQTNPSLQFLNKIAVTLETDLEFLLVGESESDKPDVQVLDEEWKRLVQRAISEGMSKEDFIHFKEYMEFQKWQGSKKDK
;
A
#
# COMPACT_ATOMS: atom_id res chain seq x y z
N MET A 1 -13.88 -6.03 -2.54
CA MET A 1 -13.91 -6.18 -4.02
C MET A 1 -13.52 -4.86 -4.67
N LEU A 2 -13.03 -4.88 -5.91
CA LEU A 2 -12.54 -3.70 -6.63
C LEU A 2 -13.58 -2.57 -6.73
N GLY A 3 -14.83 -2.89 -7.10
CA GLY A 3 -15.90 -1.90 -7.26
C GLY A 3 -16.17 -1.10 -5.99
N GLU A 4 -16.23 -1.78 -4.84
CA GLU A 4 -16.42 -1.14 -3.53
C GLU A 4 -15.23 -0.25 -3.14
N ARG A 5 -14.00 -0.65 -3.46
CA ARG A 5 -12.81 0.18 -3.21
C ARG A 5 -12.84 1.44 -4.05
N LEU A 6 -13.20 1.31 -5.33
CA LEU A 6 -13.33 2.42 -6.26
C LEU A 6 -14.36 3.45 -5.76
N LYS A 7 -15.54 2.96 -5.39
CA LYS A 7 -16.63 3.76 -4.84
C LYS A 7 -16.23 4.46 -3.54
N ARG A 8 -15.50 3.78 -2.66
CA ARG A 8 -15.00 4.34 -1.40
C ARG A 8 -14.03 5.49 -1.65
N LEU A 9 -13.03 5.29 -2.51
CA LEU A 9 -12.05 6.33 -2.85
C LEU A 9 -12.69 7.53 -3.54
N ARG A 10 -13.58 7.28 -4.51
CA ARG A 10 -14.32 8.35 -5.20
C ARG A 10 -15.09 9.22 -4.20
N LYS A 11 -15.83 8.59 -3.28
CA LYS A 11 -16.57 9.32 -2.24
C LYS A 11 -15.65 10.05 -1.27
N LYS A 12 -14.48 9.48 -0.92
CA LYS A 12 -13.48 10.13 -0.06
C LYS A 12 -12.91 11.40 -0.71
N LYS A 13 -12.74 11.41 -2.03
CA LYS A 13 -12.37 12.61 -2.81
C LYS A 13 -13.55 13.57 -3.05
N GLY A 14 -14.76 13.23 -2.61
CA GLY A 14 -15.95 14.07 -2.77
C GLY A 14 -16.55 14.05 -4.18
N TYR A 15 -16.06 13.19 -5.08
CA TYR A 15 -16.51 13.19 -6.47
C TYR A 15 -17.82 12.41 -6.66
N SER A 16 -18.71 12.93 -7.49
CA SER A 16 -19.80 12.19 -8.12
C SER A 16 -19.27 11.25 -9.22
N LEU A 17 -20.13 10.34 -9.68
CA LEU A 17 -19.79 9.48 -10.83
C LEU A 17 -19.51 10.28 -12.10
N SER A 18 -20.21 11.40 -12.31
CA SER A 18 -19.97 12.28 -13.46
C SER A 18 -18.61 12.95 -13.36
N GLU A 19 -18.29 13.54 -12.21
CA GLU A 19 -17.04 14.28 -12.01
C GLU A 19 -15.83 13.34 -12.16
N LEU A 20 -15.82 12.16 -11.54
CA LEU A 20 -14.71 11.22 -11.72
C LEU A 20 -14.59 10.74 -13.17
N SER A 21 -15.73 10.51 -13.84
CA SER A 21 -15.75 10.09 -15.25
C SER A 21 -15.11 11.13 -16.17
N GLU A 22 -15.42 12.41 -15.94
CA GLU A 22 -14.88 13.53 -16.69
C GLU A 22 -13.39 13.73 -16.40
N LEU A 23 -13.01 13.80 -15.12
CA LEU A 23 -11.62 13.99 -14.69
C LEU A 23 -10.70 12.87 -15.17
N ALA A 24 -11.16 11.61 -15.11
CA ALA A 24 -10.36 10.46 -15.52
C ALA A 24 -10.43 10.17 -17.03
N GLY A 25 -11.30 10.86 -17.79
CA GLY A 25 -11.50 10.60 -19.21
C GLY A 25 -11.94 9.16 -19.48
N VAL A 26 -12.96 8.69 -18.75
CA VAL A 26 -13.55 7.35 -18.87
C VAL A 26 -15.07 7.41 -18.96
N SER A 27 -15.72 6.32 -19.37
CA SER A 27 -17.18 6.25 -19.44
C SER A 27 -17.84 6.18 -18.06
N LYS A 28 -18.80 7.08 -17.81
CA LYS A 28 -19.62 7.11 -16.58
C LYS A 28 -20.39 5.80 -16.38
N SER A 29 -20.95 5.25 -17.46
CA SER A 29 -21.72 4.00 -17.40
C SER A 29 -20.82 2.83 -17.02
N TYR A 30 -19.60 2.79 -17.56
CA TYR A 30 -18.61 1.77 -17.26
C TYR A 30 -18.13 1.85 -15.81
N LEU A 31 -17.79 3.06 -15.34
CA LEU A 31 -17.46 3.33 -13.95
C LEU A 31 -18.60 2.90 -12.99
N SER A 32 -19.85 3.17 -13.35
CA SER A 32 -21.03 2.74 -12.60
C SER A 32 -21.21 1.22 -12.55
N TYR A 33 -20.92 0.50 -13.64
CA TYR A 33 -20.95 -0.97 -13.66
C TYR A 33 -19.86 -1.57 -12.79
N LEU A 34 -18.66 -0.97 -12.77
CA LEU A 34 -17.57 -1.38 -11.91
C LEU A 34 -17.90 -1.17 -10.43
N GLU A 35 -18.39 0.02 -10.04
CA GLU A 35 -18.74 0.30 -8.64
C GLU A 35 -19.89 -0.55 -8.09
N ARG A 36 -20.70 -1.14 -8.96
CA ARG A 36 -21.77 -2.08 -8.60
C ARG A 36 -21.34 -3.56 -8.70
N ASN A 37 -20.07 -3.81 -9.02
CA ASN A 37 -19.51 -5.14 -9.25
C ASN A 37 -20.26 -5.95 -10.35
N ILE A 38 -20.92 -5.25 -11.29
CA ILE A 38 -21.55 -5.88 -12.47
C ILE A 38 -20.48 -6.28 -13.47
N GLN A 39 -19.49 -5.41 -13.65
CA GLN A 39 -18.26 -5.71 -14.36
C GLN A 39 -17.13 -5.82 -13.34
N THR A 40 -16.31 -6.87 -13.47
CA THR A 40 -15.27 -7.20 -12.49
C THR A 40 -13.87 -7.29 -13.09
N ASN A 41 -13.76 -7.26 -14.43
CA ASN A 41 -12.49 -7.34 -15.15
C ASN A 41 -12.25 -6.09 -16.02
N PRO A 42 -11.90 -4.94 -15.42
CA PRO A 42 -11.50 -3.76 -16.16
C PRO A 42 -10.09 -3.90 -16.77
N SER A 43 -9.80 -3.13 -17.82
CA SER A 43 -8.45 -3.07 -18.37
C SER A 43 -7.50 -2.32 -17.44
N LEU A 44 -6.21 -2.67 -17.47
CA LEU A 44 -5.17 -1.95 -16.72
C LEU A 44 -5.10 -0.46 -17.11
N GLN A 45 -5.34 -0.14 -18.38
CA GLN A 45 -5.39 1.24 -18.85
C GLN A 45 -6.49 2.05 -18.16
N PHE A 46 -7.69 1.47 -18.02
CA PHE A 46 -8.78 2.10 -17.28
C PHE A 46 -8.40 2.32 -15.82
N LEU A 47 -7.85 1.28 -15.18
CA LEU A 47 -7.48 1.35 -13.76
C LEU A 47 -6.39 2.39 -13.50
N ASN A 48 -5.39 2.50 -14.38
CA ASN A 48 -4.35 3.52 -14.29
C ASN A 48 -4.92 4.94 -14.35
N LYS A 49 -5.84 5.21 -15.29
CA LYS A 49 -6.50 6.53 -15.38
C LYS A 49 -7.22 6.88 -14.09
N ILE A 50 -7.95 5.93 -13.51
CA ILE A 50 -8.63 6.15 -12.24
C ILE A 50 -7.64 6.33 -11.09
N ALA A 51 -6.60 5.51 -11.01
CA ALA A 51 -5.59 5.56 -9.95
C ALA A 51 -4.93 6.95 -9.90
N VAL A 52 -4.49 7.46 -11.05
CA VAL A 52 -3.92 8.81 -11.18
C VAL A 52 -4.92 9.88 -10.76
N THR A 53 -6.17 9.79 -11.20
CA THR A 53 -7.21 10.80 -10.91
C THR A 53 -7.63 10.82 -9.44
N LEU A 54 -7.59 9.66 -8.78
CA LEU A 54 -7.89 9.52 -7.36
C LEU A 54 -6.66 9.67 -6.46
N GLU A 55 -5.49 9.95 -7.03
CA GLU A 55 -4.19 10.03 -6.34
C GLU A 55 -3.95 8.82 -5.43
N THR A 56 -4.07 7.62 -6.01
CA THR A 56 -3.87 6.35 -5.32
C THR A 56 -3.01 5.42 -6.17
N ASP A 57 -2.47 4.38 -5.54
CA ASP A 57 -1.68 3.37 -6.24
C ASP A 57 -2.57 2.35 -6.97
N LEU A 58 -2.12 1.92 -8.14
CA LEU A 58 -2.81 0.87 -8.91
C LEU A 58 -2.96 -0.42 -8.11
N GLU A 59 -1.93 -0.76 -7.33
CA GLU A 59 -1.88 -1.95 -6.47
C GLU A 59 -2.97 -1.92 -5.41
N PHE A 60 -3.22 -0.76 -4.80
CA PHE A 60 -4.31 -0.56 -3.85
C PHE A 60 -5.68 -0.83 -4.49
N LEU A 61 -5.90 -0.44 -5.75
CA LEU A 61 -7.17 -0.72 -6.43
C LEU A 61 -7.37 -2.22 -6.72
N LEU A 62 -6.30 -2.92 -7.09
CA LEU A 62 -6.30 -4.32 -7.48
C LEU A 62 -6.41 -5.27 -6.28
N VAL A 63 -5.54 -5.10 -5.29
CA VAL A 63 -5.41 -6.01 -4.14
C VAL A 63 -6.27 -5.52 -2.98
N GLY A 64 -6.34 -4.20 -2.78
CA GLY A 64 -7.01 -3.57 -1.65
C GLY A 64 -6.08 -3.31 -0.48
N GLU A 65 -6.66 -2.94 0.66
CA GLU A 65 -5.96 -3.03 1.94
C GLU A 65 -5.85 -4.51 2.25
N SER A 66 -4.78 -5.14 1.80
CA SER A 66 -4.33 -6.41 2.37
C SER A 66 -4.10 -6.13 3.86
N GLU A 67 -4.64 -6.95 4.76
CA GLU A 67 -4.18 -6.95 6.16
C GLU A 67 -2.66 -7.20 6.26
N SER A 68 -2.03 -7.69 5.18
CA SER A 68 -0.59 -7.85 4.99
C SER A 68 0.16 -6.60 4.51
N ASP A 69 -0.53 -5.51 4.13
CA ASP A 69 0.08 -4.26 3.59
C ASP A 69 -0.30 -3.01 4.37
N LYS A 70 -0.75 -3.16 5.62
CA LYS A 70 -0.16 -2.26 6.61
C LYS A 70 1.33 -2.60 6.55
N PRO A 71 2.28 -1.65 6.42
CA PRO A 71 3.56 -1.92 7.06
C PRO A 71 3.17 -2.43 8.43
N ASP A 72 3.67 -3.59 8.82
CA ASP A 72 3.61 -4.03 10.19
C ASP A 72 4.29 -2.88 10.96
N VAL A 73 3.52 -1.85 11.29
CA VAL A 73 3.77 -1.00 12.42
C VAL A 73 3.47 -1.98 13.53
N GLN A 74 4.41 -2.89 13.74
CA GLN A 74 4.87 -3.22 15.06
C GLN A 74 5.01 -1.85 15.69
N VAL A 75 3.94 -1.45 16.37
CA VAL A 75 3.94 -0.28 17.20
C VAL A 75 5.18 -0.51 18.02
N LEU A 76 6.17 0.38 17.86
CA LEU A 76 7.39 0.31 18.62
C LEU A 76 6.93 0.31 20.08
N ASP A 77 6.88 -0.87 20.69
CA ASP A 77 6.32 -1.01 22.01
C ASP A 77 7.28 -0.34 23.00
N GLU A 78 6.86 -0.23 24.25
CA GLU A 78 7.68 0.45 25.25
C GLU A 78 9.02 -0.25 25.50
N GLU A 79 9.13 -1.54 25.19
CA GLU A 79 10.39 -2.28 25.30
C GLU A 79 11.32 -1.92 24.15
N TRP A 80 10.84 -2.00 22.90
CA TRP A 80 11.58 -1.61 21.70
C TRP A 80 12.05 -0.16 21.76
N LYS A 81 11.19 0.77 22.21
CA LYS A 81 11.56 2.18 22.42
C LYS A 81 12.76 2.32 23.34
N ARG A 82 12.73 1.65 24.49
CA ARG A 82 13.81 1.74 25.49
C ARG A 82 15.12 1.17 24.95
N LEU A 83 15.07 0.07 24.20
CA LEU A 83 16.25 -0.53 23.60
C LEU A 83 16.90 0.39 22.57
N VAL A 84 16.10 0.96 21.66
CA VAL A 84 16.60 1.89 20.64
C VAL A 84 17.12 3.18 21.27
N GLN A 85 16.42 3.74 22.26
CA GLN A 85 16.87 4.94 22.98
C GLN A 85 18.20 4.70 23.71
N ARG A 86 18.35 3.55 24.36
CA ARG A 86 19.60 3.18 25.03
C ARG A 86 20.75 3.08 24.03
N ALA A 87 20.55 2.37 22.92
CA ALA A 87 21.57 2.22 21.88
C ALA A 87 22.03 3.59 21.33
N ILE A 88 21.10 4.52 21.09
CA ILE A 88 21.42 5.89 20.68
C ILE A 88 22.22 6.62 21.77
N SER A 89 21.83 6.50 23.05
CA SER A 89 22.57 7.12 24.16
C SER A 89 23.98 6.56 24.36
N GLU A 90 24.20 5.31 23.95
CA GLU A 90 25.50 4.62 23.96
C GLU A 90 26.33 4.92 22.71
N GLY A 91 25.83 5.73 21.77
CA GLY A 91 26.58 6.25 20.64
C GLY A 91 26.29 5.60 19.29
N MET A 92 25.24 4.77 19.17
CA MET A 92 24.82 4.19 17.89
C MET A 92 24.38 5.29 16.92
N SER A 93 25.07 5.38 15.78
CA SER A 93 24.67 6.26 14.67
C SER A 93 23.58 5.60 13.80
N LYS A 94 23.02 6.38 12.88
CA LYS A 94 22.05 5.84 11.91
C LYS A 94 22.75 4.89 10.94
N GLU A 95 23.97 5.23 10.56
CA GLU A 95 24.83 4.44 9.70
C GLU A 95 25.13 3.07 10.33
N ASP A 96 25.46 3.03 11.63
CA ASP A 96 25.65 1.78 12.37
C ASP A 96 24.40 0.91 12.37
N PHE A 97 23.22 1.53 12.56
CA PHE A 97 21.94 0.81 12.55
C PHE A 97 21.62 0.22 11.17
N ILE A 98 21.90 0.97 10.09
CA ILE A 98 21.71 0.49 8.71
C ILE A 98 22.63 -0.71 8.44
N HIS A 99 23.91 -0.62 8.79
CA HIS A 99 24.85 -1.73 8.62
C HIS A 99 24.48 -2.96 9.45
N PHE A 100 24.02 -2.76 10.68
CA PHE A 100 23.51 -3.84 11.51
C PHE A 100 22.31 -4.54 10.86
N LYS A 101 21.36 -3.77 10.32
CA LYS A 101 20.20 -4.31 9.60
C LYS A 101 20.63 -5.15 8.40
N GLU A 102 21.53 -4.63 7.56
CA GLU A 102 22.07 -5.35 6.39
C GLU A 102 22.76 -6.65 6.80
N TYR A 103 23.54 -6.63 7.89
CA TYR A 103 24.18 -7.82 8.43
C TYR A 103 23.16 -8.88 8.89
N MET A 104 22.08 -8.45 9.57
CA MET A 104 21.02 -9.35 10.03
C MET A 104 20.26 -9.99 8.86
N GLU A 105 20.00 -9.25 7.79
CA GLU A 105 19.40 -9.77 6.55
C GLU A 105 20.29 -10.83 5.89
N PHE A 106 21.60 -10.56 5.82
CA PHE A 106 22.58 -11.50 5.29
C PHE A 106 22.64 -12.80 6.11
N GLN A 107 22.61 -12.72 7.44
CA GLN A 107 22.61 -13.91 8.31
C GLN A 107 21.35 -14.77 8.12
N LYS A 108 20.17 -14.14 8.03
CA LYS A 108 18.92 -14.85 7.74
C LYS A 108 18.98 -15.56 6.37
N TRP A 109 19.56 -14.89 5.38
CA TRP A 109 19.75 -15.47 4.05
C TRP A 109 20.70 -16.68 4.07
N GLN A 110 21.80 -16.61 4.81
CA GLN A 110 22.73 -17.75 4.99
C GLN A 110 22.08 -18.93 5.73
N GLY A 111 21.27 -18.64 6.75
CA GLY A 111 20.49 -19.65 7.47
C GLY A 111 19.51 -20.38 6.55
N SER A 112 18.79 -19.64 5.69
CA SER A 112 17.84 -20.22 4.73
C SER A 112 18.46 -21.15 3.68
N LYS A 113 19.78 -21.08 3.49
CA LYS A 113 20.55 -21.97 2.61
C LYS A 113 21.02 -23.26 3.28
N LYS A 114 21.05 -23.34 4.61
CA LYS A 114 21.47 -24.55 5.36
C LYS A 114 20.33 -25.55 5.59
N ASP A 115 19.08 -25.12 5.41
CA ASP A 115 17.87 -25.95 5.58
C ASP A 115 17.35 -26.56 4.26
N LYS A 116 18.19 -26.60 3.21
CA LYS A 116 17.96 -27.31 1.93
C LYS A 116 19.07 -28.32 1.68
#